data_AF-A0AAW5TL92-F1
#
_entry.id   AF-A0AAW5TL92-F1
#
_cell.length_a   1.000
_cell.length_b   1.000
_cell.length_c   1.000
_cell.angle_alpha   90.00
_cell.angle_beta   90.00
_cell.angle_gamma   90.00
#
_symmetry.space_group_name_H-M   'P 1'
#
loop_
_entity.id
_entity.type
_entity.pdbx_description
1 polymer ?
#
loop_
_entity_poly.entity_id
_entity_poly.type
_entity_poly.pdbx_seq_one_letter_code
_entity_poly.pdbx_strand_id
1 'polypeptide(L)' 'ENIISIYTMIDTLSEEELFQPHMRKWADEATKTATWEVYKFIHVNTVAPFGTFRTKIRKWKKIVL' A
#
# COMPACT_ATOMS: atom_id res chain seq x y z
N GLU A 1 -5.20 -7.42 12.32
CA GLU A 1 -3.78 -7.85 12.45
C GLU A 1 -2.92 -7.23 11.35
N ASN A 2 -3.15 -7.50 10.06
CA ASN A 2 -2.30 -7.01 8.96
C ASN A 2 -2.03 -5.49 8.94
N ILE A 3 -3.01 -4.64 9.26
CA ILE A 3 -2.81 -3.18 9.30
C ILE A 3 -1.83 -2.78 10.40
N ILE A 4 -1.92 -3.41 11.57
CA ILE A 4 -1.02 -3.14 12.68
C ILE A 4 0.40 -3.58 12.30
N SER A 5 0.54 -4.73 11.66
CA SER A 5 1.83 -5.20 11.13
C SER A 5 2.41 -4.25 10.08
N ILE A 6 1.58 -3.64 9.23
CA ILE A 6 2.03 -2.63 8.25
C ILE A 6 2.52 -1.36 8.96
N TYR A 7 1.87 -0.91 10.05
CA TYR A 7 2.36 0.21 10.85
C TYR A 7 3.73 -0.09 11.45
N THR A 8 3.88 -1.25 12.10
CA THR A 8 5.18 -1.68 12.64
C THR A 8 6.24 -1.78 11.55
N MET A 9 5.88 -2.29 10.36
CA MET A 9 6.80 -2.33 9.22
C MET A 9 7.26 -0.93 8.82
N ILE A 10 6.36 0.05 8.72
CA ILE A 10 6.71 1.44 8.39
C ILE A 10 7.64 2.03 9.45
N ASP A 11 7.35 1.84 10.73
CA ASP A 11 8.17 2.38 11.83
C ASP A 11 9.57 1.75 11.89
N THR A 12 9.74 0.52 11.38
CA THR A 12 11.05 -0.15 11.33
C THR A 12 11.90 0.22 10.12
N LEU A 13 11.30 0.81 9.08
CA LEU A 13 12.03 1.22 7.87
C LEU A 13 12.60 2.62 8.06
N SER A 14 13.83 2.83 7.59
CA SER A 14 14.38 4.18 7.51
C SER A 14 13.66 5.01 6.44
N GLU A 15 13.75 6.34 6.55
CA GLU A 15 13.18 7.27 5.58
C GLU A 15 13.73 7.01 4.16
N GLU A 16 15.01 6.70 4.06
CA GLU A 16 15.65 6.34 2.80
C GLU A 16 15.04 5.06 2.22
N GLU A 17 14.92 3.99 3.01
CA GLU A 17 14.32 2.73 2.56
C GLU A 17 12.86 2.85 2.12
N LEU A 18 12.12 3.79 2.73
CA LEU A 18 10.71 3.97 2.46
C LEU A 18 10.47 4.85 1.22
N PHE A 19 11.27 5.90 1.03
CA PHE A 19 11.03 6.95 0.05
C PHE A 19 12.04 7.04 -1.09
N GLN A 20 13.16 6.30 -1.05
CA GLN A 20 14.10 6.23 -2.17
C GLN A 20 13.92 4.95 -3.00
N PRO A 21 14.21 5.00 -4.31
CA PRO A 21 14.20 3.82 -5.17
C PRO A 21 15.36 2.87 -4.84
N HIS A 22 15.26 1.61 -5.26
CA HIS A 22 16.34 0.61 -5.17
C HIS A 22 16.77 0.16 -3.76
N MET A 23 15.97 0.48 -2.74
CA MET A 23 16.30 0.13 -1.36
C MET A 23 15.89 -1.30 -0.97
N ARG A 24 14.96 -1.90 -1.72
CA ARG A 24 14.47 -3.26 -1.46
C ARG A 24 14.35 -4.04 -2.76
N LYS A 25 15.01 -5.21 -2.82
CA LYS A 25 15.00 -6.11 -3.99
C LYS A 25 13.60 -6.47 -4.47
N TRP A 26 12.67 -6.75 -3.54
CA TRP A 26 11.30 -7.10 -3.89
C TRP A 26 10.53 -5.93 -4.54
N ALA A 27 10.85 -4.68 -4.19
CA ALA A 27 10.21 -3.51 -4.77
C ALA A 27 10.68 -3.31 -6.22
N ASP A 28 11.96 -3.53 -6.47
CA ASP A 28 12.55 -3.46 -7.81
C ASP A 28 12.06 -4.62 -8.72
N GLU A 29 11.99 -5.84 -8.18
CA GLU A 29 11.53 -7.02 -8.93
C GLU A 29 10.03 -7.00 -9.24
N ALA A 30 9.23 -6.28 -8.43
CA ALA A 30 7.78 -6.20 -8.62
C ALA A 30 7.38 -5.41 -9.88
N THR A 31 8.28 -4.60 -10.44
CA THR A 31 8.01 -3.74 -11.59
C THR A 31 9.02 -3.96 -12.71
N LYS A 32 8.56 -4.41 -13.88
CA LYS A 32 9.43 -4.70 -15.04
C LYS A 32 10.05 -3.46 -15.69
N THR A 33 9.48 -2.27 -15.51
CA THR A 33 9.81 -1.09 -16.33
C THR A 33 9.93 0.22 -15.56
N ALA A 34 9.28 0.34 -14.40
CA ALA A 34 9.21 1.59 -13.65
C ALA A 34 9.61 1.35 -12.21
N THR A 35 10.69 1.98 -11.73
CA THR A 35 11.14 1.82 -10.36
C THR A 35 10.17 2.47 -9.38
N TRP A 36 9.67 1.69 -8.44
CA TRP A 36 8.78 2.17 -7.38
C TRP A 36 9.44 2.05 -6.02
N GLU A 37 9.32 3.10 -5.23
CA GLU A 37 9.75 3.11 -3.83
C GLU A 37 8.75 2.33 -2.97
N VAL A 38 9.19 1.85 -1.80
CA VAL A 38 8.41 0.96 -0.95
C VAL A 38 7.05 1.58 -0.57
N TYR A 39 7.01 2.89 -0.30
CA TYR A 39 5.76 3.57 0.07
C TYR A 39 4.66 3.46 -1.01
N LYS A 40 5.03 3.41 -2.30
CA LYS A 40 4.04 3.29 -3.39
C LYS A 40 3.33 1.94 -3.31
N PHE A 41 4.06 0.86 -3.05
CA PHE A 41 3.47 -0.47 -2.86
C PHE A 41 2.53 -0.52 -1.65
N ILE A 42 2.92 0.11 -0.53
CA ILE A 42 2.05 0.22 0.65
C ILE A 42 0.78 1.00 0.29
N HIS A 43 0.91 2.13 -0.38
CA HIS A 43 -0.21 3.00 -0.75
C HIS A 43 -1.24 2.29 -1.65
N VAL A 44 -0.78 1.63 -2.72
CA VAL A 44 -1.69 0.97 -3.69
C VAL A 44 -2.36 -0.28 -3.13
N ASN A 45 -1.83 -0.88 -2.06
CA ASN A 45 -2.43 -2.03 -1.39
C ASN A 45 -3.28 -1.66 -0.17
N THR A 46 -3.24 -0.41 0.30
CA THR A 46 -3.99 0.04 1.48
C THR A 46 -4.89 1.23 1.16
N VAL A 47 -4.33 2.43 1.08
CA VAL A 47 -5.07 3.70 0.96
C VAL A 47 -5.98 3.71 -0.28
N ALA A 48 -5.43 3.34 -1.45
CA ALA A 48 -6.19 3.34 -2.71
C ALA A 48 -7.38 2.35 -2.69
N PRO A 49 -7.19 1.05 -2.36
CA PRO A 49 -8.30 0.11 -2.30
C PRO A 49 -9.30 0.47 -1.20
N PHE A 50 -8.88 0.99 -0.03
CA PHE A 50 -9.84 1.39 1.00
C PHE A 50 -10.80 2.49 0.54
N GLY A 51 -10.36 3.45 -0.27
CA GLY A 51 -11.26 4.44 -0.89
C GLY A 51 -12.26 3.81 -1.86
N THR A 52 -11.77 2.97 -2.78
CA THR A 52 -12.60 2.34 -3.82
C THR A 52 -13.59 1.32 -3.25
N PHE A 53 -13.13 0.42 -2.36
CA PHE A 53 -13.99 -0.55 -1.68
C PHE A 53 -14.97 0.11 -0.73
N ARG A 54 -14.60 1.21 -0.05
CA ARG A 54 -15.54 1.99 0.78
C ARG A 54 -16.70 2.52 -0.04
N THR A 55 -16.44 2.99 -1.26
CA THR A 55 -17.52 3.45 -2.15
C THR A 55 -18.42 2.30 -2.58
N LYS A 56 -17.85 1.15 -2.95
CA LYS A 56 -18.59 -0.06 -3.33
C LYS A 56 -19.48 -0.56 -2.18
N ILE A 57 -18.95 -0.68 -0.95
CA ILE A 57 -19.73 -1.16 0.19
C ILE A 57 -20.84 -0.18 0.58
N ARG A 58 -20.61 1.13 0.47
CA ARG A 58 -21.68 2.13 0.70
C ARG A 58 -22.81 1.99 -0.29
N LYS A 59 -22.50 1.80 -1.58
CA LYS A 59 -23.50 1.55 -2.62
C LYS A 59 -24.29 0.28 -2.34
N TRP A 60 -23.59 -0.81 -1.98
CA TRP A 60 -24.23 -2.08 -1.63
C TRP A 60 -25.18 -1.93 -0.44
N LYS A 61 -24.72 -1.31 0.66
CA LYS A 61 -25.55 -1.06 1.85
C LYS A 61 -26.81 -0.27 1.51
N LYS A 62 -26.72 0.77 0.68
CA LYS A 62 -27.89 1.58 0.27
C LYS A 62 -28.94 0.81 -0.53
N ILE A 63 -28.53 -0.24 -1.26
CA ILE A 63 -29.44 -1.03 -2.11
C ILE A 63 -30.07 -2.18 -1.33
N VAL A 64 -29.32 -2.77 -0.40
CA VAL A 64 -29.68 -4.04 0.26
C VAL A 64 -30.23 -3.83 1.68
N LEU A 65 -29.79 -2.78 2.38
CA LEU A 65 -30.25 -2.40 3.72
C LEU A 65 -31.12 -1.14 3.63
#